data_AF-A0A6C0NZU8-F1
#
_entry.id   AF-A0A6C0NZU8-F1
#
_cell.length_a   1.000
_cell.length_b   1.000
_cell.length_c   1.000
_cell.angle_alpha   90.00
_cell.angle_beta   90.00
_cell.angle_gamma   90.00
#
_symmetry.space_group_name_H-M   'P 1'
#
loop_
_entity.id
_entity.type
_entity.pdbx_description
1 polymer ?
#
loop_
_entity_poly.entity_id
_entity_poly.type
_entity_poly.pdbx_seq_one_letter_code
_entity_poly.pdbx_strand_id
1 'polypeptide(L)'
;MANEDRERVRQSVQGDTEAFRQLVGRYANAVFAAAYARLGNPHDAEDVAQEVFVKAWYNLSRLEEPEKFGSWLMSITRHTAEDWARKLKPAQGFEEAMLIGNSANFTEESVLRREQRQIVRAALEGLDEKYRQVTTLYYIGGYNAREIATLSDVSVSLVESRLRRAKAILKKELVALAEQTMTDQALGTAFVTKVMRRITGLACINLPVRNVDVSARWYVEQLGVILLREPTRFEQGANAIIQLGEHGPSVLMHEEEELTPLHFTRNGKPAPIFELRTDDADAFYAQLLEQGATVTNRYDNAPCGKYFHVHDPDGNVITIVE
;
A
#
# COMPACT_ATOMS: atom_id res chain seq x y z
N MET A 1 -23.22 4.15 -3.29
CA MET A 1 -21.81 4.49 -3.62
C MET A 1 -21.01 4.88 -2.38
N ALA A 2 -21.15 6.10 -1.83
CA ALA A 2 -20.39 6.50 -0.63
C ALA A 2 -20.62 5.60 0.60
N ASN A 3 -21.82 5.04 0.73
CA ASN A 3 -22.16 4.12 1.83
C ASN A 3 -21.43 2.76 1.74
N GLU A 4 -21.20 2.24 0.53
CA GLU A 4 -20.46 0.99 0.33
C GLU A 4 -18.96 1.18 0.60
N ASP A 5 -18.40 2.32 0.16
CA ASP A 5 -16.99 2.62 0.40
C ASP A 5 -16.74 2.86 1.90
N ARG A 6 -17.66 3.56 2.58
CA ARG A 6 -17.63 3.70 4.04
C ARG A 6 -17.58 2.35 4.75
N GLU A 7 -18.43 1.41 4.35
CA GLU A 7 -18.47 0.09 4.98
C GLU A 7 -17.19 -0.71 4.71
N ARG A 8 -16.71 -0.70 3.46
CA ARG A 8 -15.44 -1.35 3.11
C ARG A 8 -14.26 -0.76 3.86
N VAL A 9 -14.22 0.56 4.06
CA VAL A 9 -13.17 1.21 4.85
C VAL A 9 -13.23 0.72 6.29
N ARG A 10 -14.41 0.65 6.92
CA ARG A 10 -14.55 0.15 8.29
C ARG A 10 -14.05 -1.29 8.44
N GLN A 11 -14.45 -2.17 7.54
CA GLN A 11 -14.00 -3.56 7.50
C GLN A 11 -12.47 -3.65 7.27
N SER A 12 -11.94 -2.85 6.34
CA SER A 12 -10.51 -2.81 6.03
C SER A 12 -9.69 -2.30 7.21
N VAL A 13 -10.21 -1.33 7.98
CA VAL A 13 -9.54 -0.84 9.20
C VAL A 13 -9.37 -2.00 10.17
N GLN A 14 -10.35 -2.90 10.29
CA GLN A 14 -10.30 -4.10 11.14
C GLN A 14 -9.44 -5.24 10.59
N GLY A 15 -8.82 -5.07 9.42
CA GLY A 15 -7.96 -6.08 8.81
C GLY A 15 -8.61 -6.91 7.71
N ASP A 16 -9.85 -6.60 7.30
CA ASP A 16 -10.47 -7.28 6.16
C ASP A 16 -9.79 -6.86 4.84
N THR A 17 -8.91 -7.74 4.37
CA THR A 17 -8.17 -7.55 3.12
C THR A 17 -9.03 -7.71 1.87
N GLU A 18 -10.18 -8.38 1.95
CA GLU A 18 -11.16 -8.49 0.84
C GLU A 18 -11.86 -7.14 0.65
N ALA A 19 -12.32 -6.54 1.75
CA ALA A 19 -12.94 -5.22 1.72
C ALA A 19 -12.00 -4.18 1.09
N PHE A 20 -10.70 -4.23 1.42
CA PHE A 20 -9.72 -3.34 0.82
C PHE A 20 -9.44 -3.68 -0.65
N ARG A 21 -9.41 -4.97 -1.02
CA ARG A 21 -9.25 -5.39 -2.43
C ARG A 21 -10.33 -4.79 -3.33
N GLN A 22 -11.56 -4.71 -2.83
CA GLN A 22 -12.67 -4.07 -3.56
C GLN A 22 -12.45 -2.56 -3.72
N LEU A 23 -11.91 -1.88 -2.69
CA LEU A 23 -11.50 -0.47 -2.80
C LEU A 23 -10.37 -0.30 -3.82
N VAL A 24 -9.35 -1.15 -3.82
CA VAL A 24 -8.25 -1.12 -4.82
C VAL A 24 -8.81 -1.27 -6.23
N GLY A 25 -9.64 -2.29 -6.47
CA GLY A 25 -10.24 -2.54 -7.78
C GLY A 25 -11.07 -1.35 -8.28
N ARG A 26 -11.80 -0.69 -7.38
CA ARG A 26 -12.61 0.49 -7.71
C ARG A 26 -11.76 1.70 -8.08
N TYR A 27 -10.74 2.01 -7.29
CA TYR A 27 -9.99 3.27 -7.39
C TYR A 27 -8.69 3.17 -8.20
N ALA A 28 -8.25 1.97 -8.61
CA ALA A 28 -6.99 1.76 -9.33
C ALA A 28 -6.82 2.69 -10.54
N ASN A 29 -7.86 2.78 -11.39
CA ASN A 29 -7.81 3.62 -12.58
C ASN A 29 -7.80 5.12 -12.26
N ALA A 30 -8.43 5.56 -11.17
CA ALA A 30 -8.36 6.97 -10.72
C ALA A 30 -6.93 7.31 -10.29
N VAL A 31 -6.35 6.47 -9.42
CA VAL A 31 -4.99 6.67 -8.89
C VAL A 31 -3.98 6.66 -10.02
N PHE A 32 -4.07 5.68 -10.92
CA PHE A 32 -3.20 5.59 -12.08
C PHE A 32 -3.34 6.81 -13.00
N ALA A 33 -4.57 7.22 -13.33
CA ALA A 33 -4.81 8.38 -14.18
C ALA A 33 -4.28 9.69 -13.57
N ALA A 34 -4.40 9.85 -12.25
CA ALA A 34 -3.87 11.01 -11.53
C ALA A 34 -2.33 11.00 -11.48
N ALA A 35 -1.72 9.84 -11.19
CA ALA A 35 -0.26 9.68 -11.23
C ALA A 35 0.30 9.90 -12.65
N TYR A 36 -0.39 9.37 -13.66
CA TYR A 36 -0.02 9.51 -15.06
C TYR A 36 -0.10 10.96 -15.54
N ALA A 37 -1.11 11.73 -15.12
CA ALA A 37 -1.17 13.17 -15.42
C ALA A 37 0.09 13.90 -14.93
N ARG A 38 0.60 13.51 -13.76
CA ARG A 38 1.77 14.17 -13.17
C ARG A 38 3.09 13.72 -13.78
N LEU A 39 3.23 12.44 -14.12
CA LEU A 39 4.50 11.79 -14.48
C LEU A 39 4.69 11.59 -15.99
N GLY A 40 3.61 11.43 -16.75
CA GLY A 40 3.64 11.18 -18.20
C GLY A 40 4.20 9.81 -18.63
N ASN A 41 4.71 9.00 -17.69
CA ASN A 41 5.21 7.66 -17.93
C ASN A 41 4.28 6.61 -17.29
N PRO A 42 3.76 5.63 -18.04
CA PRO A 42 2.84 4.63 -17.51
C PRO A 42 3.49 3.67 -16.49
N HIS A 43 4.78 3.35 -16.64
CA HIS A 43 5.47 2.47 -15.68
C HIS A 43 5.65 3.17 -14.32
N ASP A 44 6.13 4.42 -14.35
CA ASP A 44 6.24 5.24 -13.14
C ASP A 44 4.87 5.46 -12.48
N ALA A 45 3.82 5.67 -13.28
CA ALA A 45 2.45 5.83 -12.78
C ALA A 45 1.90 4.55 -12.13
N GLU A 46 2.19 3.37 -12.69
CA GLU A 46 1.81 2.09 -12.09
C GLU A 46 2.53 1.85 -10.76
N ASP A 47 3.84 2.14 -10.69
CA ASP A 47 4.62 1.99 -9.46
C ASP A 47 4.16 2.95 -8.35
N VAL A 48 3.90 4.22 -8.70
CA VAL A 48 3.28 5.17 -7.78
C VAL A 48 1.89 4.71 -7.35
N ALA A 49 1.07 4.19 -8.26
CA ALA A 49 -0.26 3.69 -7.91
C ALA A 49 -0.18 2.53 -6.90
N GLN A 50 0.76 1.60 -7.07
CA GLN A 50 1.00 0.54 -6.09
C GLN A 50 1.41 1.11 -4.73
N GLU A 51 2.36 2.05 -4.71
CA GLU A 51 2.83 2.68 -3.47
C GLU A 51 1.70 3.43 -2.76
N VAL A 52 0.83 4.11 -3.49
CA VAL A 52 -0.35 4.81 -2.95
C VAL A 52 -1.26 3.85 -2.20
N PHE A 53 -1.59 2.70 -2.78
CA PHE A 53 -2.48 1.74 -2.10
C PHE A 53 -1.83 1.09 -0.88
N VAL A 54 -0.51 0.83 -0.92
CA VAL A 54 0.23 0.34 0.25
C VAL A 54 0.21 1.39 1.37
N LYS A 55 0.50 2.65 1.05
CA LYS A 55 0.41 3.76 2.02
C LYS A 55 -1.01 3.92 2.56
N ALA A 56 -2.01 3.81 1.69
CA ALA A 56 -3.41 3.91 2.05
C ALA A 56 -3.82 2.79 3.02
N TRP A 57 -3.43 1.53 2.78
CA TRP A 57 -3.71 0.43 3.70
C TRP A 57 -3.17 0.71 5.12
N TYR A 58 -1.90 1.09 5.23
CA TYR A 58 -1.28 1.32 6.54
C TYR A 58 -1.83 2.55 7.25
N ASN A 59 -2.18 3.61 6.51
CA ASN A 59 -2.71 4.85 7.09
C ASN A 59 -4.24 4.90 7.15
N LEU A 60 -4.95 3.83 6.75
CA LEU A 60 -6.41 3.86 6.62
C LEU A 60 -7.13 4.22 7.93
N SER A 61 -6.57 3.81 9.07
CA SER A 61 -7.11 4.11 10.40
C SER A 61 -7.11 5.61 10.74
N ARG A 62 -6.33 6.43 10.01
CA ARG A 62 -6.28 7.89 10.15
C ARG A 62 -7.36 8.62 9.35
N LEU A 63 -8.16 7.93 8.57
CA LEU A 63 -9.27 8.52 7.81
C LEU A 63 -10.48 8.74 8.73
N GLU A 64 -10.73 10.00 9.10
CA GLU A 64 -11.83 10.37 10.01
C GLU A 64 -13.22 10.24 9.36
N GLU A 65 -13.33 10.53 8.07
CA GLU A 65 -14.58 10.48 7.29
C GLU A 65 -14.49 9.38 6.23
N PRO A 66 -14.91 8.14 6.52
CA PRO A 66 -14.75 7.00 5.60
C PRO A 66 -15.42 7.21 4.23
N GLU A 67 -16.50 7.98 4.18
CA GLU A 67 -17.17 8.37 2.93
C GLU A 67 -16.30 9.25 2.01
N LYS A 68 -15.25 9.89 2.54
CA LYS A 68 -14.27 10.70 1.80
C LYS A 68 -13.04 9.90 1.38
N PHE A 69 -13.10 8.56 1.41
CA PHE A 69 -11.99 7.71 1.00
C PHE A 69 -11.40 8.08 -0.36
N GLY A 70 -12.24 8.33 -1.37
CA GLY A 70 -11.78 8.69 -2.71
C GLY A 70 -10.91 9.96 -2.74
N SER A 71 -11.38 11.06 -2.13
CA SER A 71 -10.64 12.33 -2.07
C SER A 71 -9.39 12.25 -1.18
N TRP A 72 -9.47 11.50 -0.09
CA TRP A 72 -8.31 11.20 0.76
C TRP A 72 -7.24 10.42 -0.01
N LEU A 73 -7.64 9.39 -0.76
CA LEU A 73 -6.75 8.59 -1.60
C LEU A 73 -6.09 9.45 -2.69
N MET A 74 -6.85 10.34 -3.35
CA MET A 74 -6.28 11.28 -4.33
C MET A 74 -5.25 12.24 -3.71
N SER A 75 -5.41 12.61 -2.44
CA SER A 75 -4.40 13.40 -1.71
C SER A 75 -3.10 12.63 -1.53
N ILE A 76 -3.18 11.33 -1.18
CA ILE A 76 -2.01 10.43 -1.10
C ILE A 76 -1.36 10.29 -2.49
N THR A 77 -2.16 10.13 -3.53
CA THR A 77 -1.68 10.06 -4.92
C THR A 77 -0.90 11.29 -5.31
N ARG A 78 -1.45 12.49 -5.08
CA ARG A 78 -0.79 13.76 -5.41
C ARG A 78 0.58 13.88 -4.73
N HIS A 79 0.65 13.61 -3.43
CA HIS A 79 1.93 13.72 -2.70
C HIS A 79 2.94 12.66 -3.17
N THR A 80 2.51 11.41 -3.35
CA THR A 80 3.41 10.33 -3.80
C THR A 80 3.93 10.57 -5.22
N ALA A 81 3.08 11.05 -6.14
CA ALA A 81 3.50 11.41 -7.49
C ALA A 81 4.45 12.61 -7.51
N GLU A 82 4.26 13.61 -6.65
CA GLU A 82 5.18 14.74 -6.52
C GLU A 82 6.54 14.30 -5.96
N ASP A 83 6.55 13.43 -4.95
CA ASP A 83 7.77 12.86 -4.39
C ASP A 83 8.54 12.05 -5.44
N TRP A 84 7.84 11.24 -6.22
CA TRP A 84 8.42 10.49 -7.33
C TRP A 84 9.00 11.42 -8.40
N ALA A 85 8.24 12.42 -8.82
CA ALA A 85 8.69 13.41 -9.81
C ALA A 85 9.94 14.17 -9.34
N ARG A 86 10.07 14.46 -8.03
CA ARG A 86 11.28 15.09 -7.47
C ARG A 86 12.50 14.18 -7.55
N LYS A 87 12.34 12.87 -7.35
CA LYS A 87 13.41 11.88 -7.47
C LYS A 87 13.84 11.63 -8.92
N LEU A 88 12.92 11.75 -9.88
CA LEU A 88 13.20 11.60 -11.31
C LEU A 88 13.96 12.80 -11.91
N LYS A 89 13.88 13.99 -11.29
CA LYS A 89 14.70 15.12 -11.72
C LYS A 89 16.16 14.76 -11.41
N PRO A 90 17.06 14.74 -12.42
CA PRO A 90 18.47 14.61 -12.15
C PRO A 90 18.88 15.70 -11.16
N ALA A 91 19.58 15.33 -10.09
CA ALA A 91 20.40 16.31 -9.39
C ALA A 91 21.24 17.01 -10.48
N GLN A 92 21.17 18.35 -10.54
CA GLN A 92 21.77 19.12 -11.62
C GLN A 92 23.18 18.60 -11.95
N GLY A 93 23.35 18.02 -13.14
CA GLY A 93 24.60 17.45 -13.60
C GLY A 93 24.57 15.93 -13.78
N PHE A 94 23.78 15.43 -14.74
CA PHE A 94 24.26 14.48 -15.75
C PHE A 94 23.16 14.34 -16.81
N GLU A 95 23.44 14.92 -17.98
CA GLU A 95 22.62 14.78 -19.17
C GLU A 95 22.91 13.41 -19.80
N GLU A 96 21.83 12.77 -20.28
CA GLU A 96 21.81 11.80 -21.37
C GLU A 96 22.41 10.39 -21.14
N ALA A 97 21.53 9.45 -20.78
CA ALA A 97 21.60 8.01 -21.10
C ALA A 97 20.28 7.36 -20.59
N MET A 98 19.58 6.43 -21.22
CA MET A 98 19.74 5.69 -22.47
C MET A 98 18.37 5.07 -22.75
N LEU A 99 17.78 5.31 -23.92
CA LEU A 99 16.60 4.59 -24.41
C LEU A 99 17.06 3.23 -24.96
N ILE A 100 17.39 2.27 -24.10
CA ILE A 100 17.63 0.88 -24.53
C ILE A 100 17.04 -0.08 -23.51
N GLY A 101 16.03 -0.84 -23.94
CA GLY A 101 15.40 -1.90 -23.15
C GLY A 101 14.48 -2.77 -24.00
N ASN A 102 15.08 -3.82 -24.57
CA ASN A 102 14.50 -5.06 -25.11
C ASN A 102 14.00 -5.09 -26.56
N SER A 103 14.93 -5.52 -27.41
CA SER A 103 14.69 -6.22 -28.68
C SER A 103 14.12 -7.62 -28.41
N ALA A 104 12.79 -7.77 -28.45
CA ALA A 104 12.11 -9.03 -28.71
C ALA A 104 10.66 -8.77 -29.17
N ASN A 105 10.37 -9.04 -30.45
CA ASN A 105 9.04 -9.06 -31.08
C ASN A 105 8.29 -7.72 -31.21
N PHE A 106 8.83 -6.77 -31.98
CA PHE A 106 8.03 -5.63 -32.47
C PHE A 106 7.26 -6.03 -33.74
N THR A 107 5.94 -6.20 -33.63
CA THR A 107 5.03 -6.23 -34.79
C THR A 107 4.84 -4.80 -35.30
N GLU A 108 4.49 -4.62 -36.58
CA GLU A 108 4.16 -3.30 -37.15
C GLU A 108 3.09 -2.57 -36.30
N GLU A 109 2.14 -3.34 -35.76
CA GLU A 109 1.12 -2.86 -34.84
C GLU A 109 1.69 -2.31 -33.51
N SER A 110 2.73 -2.93 -32.93
CA SER A 110 3.31 -2.47 -31.67
C SER A 110 4.15 -1.19 -31.83
N VAL A 111 4.76 -1.01 -33.00
CA VAL A 111 5.44 0.25 -33.37
C VAL A 111 4.41 1.37 -33.55
N LEU A 112 3.34 1.12 -34.31
CA LEU A 112 2.28 2.11 -34.56
C LEU A 112 1.60 2.55 -33.26
N ARG A 113 1.29 1.62 -32.35
CA ARG A 113 0.74 1.93 -31.02
C ARG A 113 1.70 2.77 -30.18
N ARG A 114 3.01 2.55 -30.29
CA ARG A 114 4.03 3.33 -29.57
C ARG A 114 4.08 4.78 -30.07
N GLU A 115 4.03 4.99 -31.38
CA GLU A 115 3.99 6.34 -31.98
C GLU A 115 2.72 7.09 -31.58
N GLN A 116 1.57 6.43 -31.63
CA GLN A 116 0.29 6.99 -31.17
C GLN A 116 0.34 7.40 -29.69
N ARG A 117 0.91 6.56 -28.82
CA ARG A 117 1.13 6.88 -27.41
C ARG A 117 2.01 8.11 -27.21
N GLN A 118 3.06 8.28 -28.02
CA GLN A 118 3.94 9.46 -27.94
C GLN A 118 3.21 10.73 -28.35
N ILE A 119 2.39 10.68 -29.41
CA ILE A 119 1.58 11.81 -29.86
C ILE A 119 0.58 12.25 -28.78
N VAL A 120 -0.13 11.29 -28.18
CA VAL A 120 -1.10 11.56 -27.10
C VAL A 120 -0.38 12.12 -25.87
N ARG A 121 0.77 11.55 -25.50
CA ARG A 121 1.58 12.05 -24.37
C ARG A 121 2.02 13.50 -24.58
N ALA A 122 2.60 13.82 -25.74
CA ALA A 122 3.04 15.18 -26.06
C ALA A 122 1.86 16.18 -26.01
N ALA A 123 0.68 15.76 -26.46
CA ALA A 123 -0.53 16.56 -26.39
C ALA A 123 -0.96 16.88 -24.95
N LEU A 124 -0.88 15.88 -24.06
CA LEU A 124 -1.21 16.03 -22.65
C LEU A 124 -0.16 16.89 -21.93
N GLU A 125 1.12 16.74 -22.26
CA GLU A 125 2.20 17.58 -21.72
C GLU A 125 2.00 19.07 -22.05
N GLY A 126 1.40 19.38 -23.20
CA GLY A 126 1.01 20.75 -23.58
C GLY A 126 -0.19 21.33 -22.82
N LEU A 127 -0.91 20.53 -22.03
CA LEU A 127 -1.99 21.02 -21.16
C LEU A 127 -1.44 21.48 -19.80
N ASP A 128 -2.00 22.57 -19.28
CA ASP A 128 -1.85 22.90 -17.86
C ASP A 128 -2.29 21.71 -17.00
N GLU A 129 -1.61 21.51 -15.86
CA GLU A 129 -1.84 20.40 -14.93
C GLU A 129 -3.33 20.22 -14.57
N LYS A 130 -4.04 21.32 -14.29
CA LYS A 130 -5.47 21.30 -13.94
C LYS A 130 -6.39 20.75 -15.05
N TYR A 131 -6.00 20.92 -16.32
CA TYR A 131 -6.73 20.39 -17.47
C TYR A 131 -6.33 18.94 -17.73
N ARG A 132 -5.04 18.65 -17.61
CA ARG A 132 -4.50 17.30 -17.77
C ARG A 132 -5.10 16.32 -16.77
N GLN A 133 -5.18 16.69 -15.49
CA GLN A 133 -5.76 15.84 -14.43
C GLN A 133 -7.21 15.44 -14.71
N VAL A 134 -8.09 16.40 -15.05
CA VAL A 134 -9.49 16.05 -15.34
C VAL A 134 -9.61 15.23 -16.62
N THR A 135 -8.72 15.46 -17.59
CA THR A 135 -8.70 14.75 -18.87
C THR A 135 -8.28 13.29 -18.68
N THR A 136 -7.23 13.04 -17.91
CA THR A 136 -6.78 11.67 -17.63
C THR A 136 -7.79 10.92 -16.76
N LEU A 137 -8.37 11.55 -15.73
CA LEU A 137 -9.42 10.92 -14.92
C LEU A 137 -10.66 10.54 -15.75
N TYR A 138 -11.01 11.36 -16.74
CA TYR A 138 -12.13 11.07 -17.63
C TYR A 138 -11.82 9.93 -18.61
N TYR A 139 -10.69 10.01 -19.32
CA TYR A 139 -10.38 9.09 -20.42
C TYR A 139 -9.64 7.81 -20.02
N ILE A 140 -8.72 7.89 -19.07
CA ILE A 140 -8.00 6.71 -18.52
C ILE A 140 -8.76 6.17 -17.31
N GLY A 141 -9.18 7.07 -16.42
CA GLY A 141 -9.87 6.71 -15.19
C GLY A 141 -11.27 6.14 -15.44
N GLY A 142 -11.92 6.52 -16.55
CA GLY A 142 -13.30 6.13 -16.87
C GLY A 142 -14.36 6.85 -16.03
N TYR A 143 -14.00 7.94 -15.34
CA TYR A 143 -14.90 8.65 -14.44
C TYR A 143 -15.69 9.74 -15.16
N ASN A 144 -16.96 9.89 -14.78
CA ASN A 144 -17.77 11.01 -15.27
C ASN A 144 -17.47 12.31 -14.50
N ALA A 145 -17.92 13.45 -15.03
CA ALA A 145 -17.63 14.76 -14.45
C ALA A 145 -18.09 14.91 -12.99
N ARG A 146 -19.18 14.25 -12.59
CA ARG A 146 -19.69 14.26 -11.21
C ARG A 146 -18.78 13.47 -10.28
N GLU A 147 -18.31 12.31 -10.72
CA GLU A 147 -17.38 11.49 -9.93
C GLU A 147 -16.01 12.16 -9.79
N ILE A 148 -15.50 12.76 -10.87
CA ILE A 148 -14.24 13.54 -10.83
C ILE A 148 -14.37 14.70 -9.85
N ALA A 149 -15.51 15.39 -9.83
CA ALA A 149 -15.79 16.48 -8.89
C ALA A 149 -15.71 16.00 -7.43
N THR A 150 -16.32 14.85 -7.12
CA THR A 150 -16.23 14.22 -5.80
C THR A 150 -14.79 13.80 -5.44
N LEU A 151 -14.08 13.13 -6.37
CA LEU A 151 -12.70 12.69 -6.17
C LEU A 151 -11.73 13.85 -5.92
N SER A 152 -11.96 14.97 -6.61
CA SER A 152 -11.06 16.13 -6.60
C SER A 152 -11.49 17.20 -5.60
N ASP A 153 -12.61 17.00 -4.89
CA ASP A 153 -13.24 17.97 -3.98
C ASP A 153 -13.45 19.36 -4.62
N VAL A 154 -14.08 19.38 -5.80
CA VAL A 154 -14.41 20.60 -6.55
C VAL A 154 -15.83 20.56 -7.12
N SER A 155 -16.33 21.67 -7.66
CA SER A 155 -17.65 21.69 -8.30
C SER A 155 -17.67 20.98 -9.66
N VAL A 156 -18.80 20.33 -9.98
CA VAL A 156 -19.02 19.69 -11.30
C VAL A 156 -18.83 20.68 -12.44
N SER A 157 -19.34 21.91 -12.28
CA SER A 157 -19.18 22.98 -13.28
C SER A 157 -17.70 23.31 -13.56
N LEU A 158 -16.85 23.27 -12.53
CA LEU A 158 -15.41 23.48 -12.70
C LEU A 158 -14.78 22.34 -13.51
N VAL A 159 -15.16 21.09 -13.24
CA VAL A 159 -14.69 19.91 -14.00
C VAL A 159 -15.11 20.01 -15.47
N GLU A 160 -16.39 20.28 -15.74
CA GLU A 160 -16.91 20.42 -17.10
C GLU A 160 -16.21 21.55 -17.86
N SER A 161 -16.00 22.68 -17.21
CA SER A 161 -15.27 23.82 -17.78
C SER A 161 -13.83 23.43 -18.14
N ARG A 162 -13.13 22.72 -17.25
CA ARG A 162 -11.76 22.24 -17.48
C ARG A 162 -11.70 21.21 -18.62
N LEU A 163 -12.64 20.26 -18.68
CA LEU A 163 -12.74 19.28 -19.78
C LEU A 163 -13.00 19.97 -21.12
N ARG A 164 -13.91 20.95 -21.15
CA ARG A 164 -14.19 21.71 -22.38
C ARG A 164 -12.96 22.48 -22.86
N ARG A 165 -12.20 23.09 -21.94
CA ARG A 165 -10.95 23.78 -22.26
C ARG A 165 -9.88 22.80 -22.75
N ALA A 166 -9.72 21.66 -22.11
CA ALA A 166 -8.81 20.61 -22.57
C ALA A 166 -9.14 20.16 -23.99
N LYS A 167 -10.41 19.86 -24.30
CA LYS A 167 -10.86 19.48 -25.64
C LYS A 167 -10.70 20.58 -26.69
N ALA A 168 -10.69 21.86 -26.31
CA ALA A 168 -10.43 22.95 -27.24
C ALA A 168 -8.94 23.09 -27.57
N ILE A 169 -8.06 22.72 -26.62
CA ILE A 169 -6.60 22.73 -26.81
C ILE A 169 -6.16 21.48 -27.59
N LEU A 170 -6.75 20.32 -27.27
CA LEU A 170 -6.52 19.07 -28.00
C LEU A 170 -7.26 19.13 -29.35
N LYS A 171 -6.54 18.96 -30.47
CA LYS A 171 -7.18 18.89 -31.81
C LYS A 171 -8.18 17.71 -31.85
N LYS A 172 -9.29 17.81 -32.60
CA LYS A 172 -10.35 16.78 -32.67
C LYS A 172 -9.83 15.37 -32.99
N GLU A 173 -8.87 15.25 -33.91
CA GLU A 173 -8.24 13.98 -34.28
C GLU A 173 -7.35 13.40 -33.15
N LEU A 174 -6.72 14.30 -32.39
CA LEU A 174 -5.91 13.97 -31.22
C LEU A 174 -6.76 13.53 -30.04
N VAL A 175 -8.00 14.04 -29.93
CA VAL A 175 -8.97 13.60 -28.92
C VAL A 175 -9.42 12.16 -29.19
N ALA A 176 -9.75 11.82 -30.44
CA ALA A 176 -10.14 10.44 -30.79
C ALA A 176 -8.99 9.45 -30.59
N LEU A 177 -7.77 9.85 -30.98
CA LEU A 177 -6.59 9.04 -30.74
C LEU A 177 -6.25 8.89 -29.25
N ALA A 178 -6.41 9.98 -28.48
CA ALA A 178 -6.25 9.97 -27.03
C ALA A 178 -7.27 9.05 -26.37
N GLU A 179 -8.54 9.13 -26.74
CA GLU A 179 -9.62 8.26 -26.26
C GLU A 179 -9.29 6.77 -26.41
N GLN A 180 -8.87 6.36 -27.61
CA GLN A 180 -8.51 4.98 -27.90
C GLN A 180 -7.25 4.54 -27.12
N THR A 181 -6.21 5.38 -27.12
CA THR A 181 -4.93 5.05 -26.49
C THR A 181 -5.00 5.04 -24.97
N MET A 182 -5.83 5.89 -24.37
CA MET A 182 -6.00 6.06 -22.92
C MET A 182 -6.84 4.94 -22.30
N THR A 183 -7.85 4.44 -23.04
CA THR A 183 -8.66 3.31 -22.59
C THR A 183 -7.83 2.03 -22.46
N ASP A 184 -6.87 1.82 -23.36
CA ASP A 184 -5.92 0.69 -23.35
C ASP A 184 -4.98 0.67 -22.13
N GLN A 185 -4.89 1.77 -21.36
CA GLN A 185 -4.01 1.88 -20.18
C GLN A 185 -4.71 1.59 -18.84
N ALA A 186 -5.99 1.24 -18.85
CA ALA A 186 -6.71 0.90 -17.63
C ALA A 186 -6.09 -0.32 -16.92
N LEU A 187 -5.94 -0.21 -15.60
CA LEU A 187 -5.44 -1.27 -14.75
C LEU A 187 -6.53 -2.33 -14.52
N GLY A 188 -6.14 -3.60 -14.70
CA GLY A 188 -7.02 -4.75 -14.52
C GLY A 188 -6.78 -5.53 -13.23
N THR A 189 -7.33 -6.74 -13.17
CA THR A 189 -7.23 -7.65 -12.02
C THR A 189 -5.78 -7.98 -11.64
N ALA A 190 -4.87 -8.08 -12.61
CA ALA A 190 -3.45 -8.33 -12.36
C ALA A 190 -2.79 -7.26 -11.48
N PHE A 191 -3.17 -5.99 -11.67
CA PHE A 191 -2.68 -4.89 -10.82
C PHE A 191 -3.20 -5.03 -9.39
N VAL A 192 -4.50 -5.31 -9.23
CA VAL A 192 -5.11 -5.52 -7.92
C VAL A 192 -4.39 -6.65 -7.18
N THR A 193 -4.15 -7.78 -7.85
CA THR A 193 -3.38 -8.90 -7.27
C THR A 193 -1.96 -8.49 -6.87
N LYS A 194 -1.27 -7.70 -7.70
CA LYS A 194 0.09 -7.20 -7.39
C LYS A 194 0.09 -6.32 -6.14
N VAL A 195 -0.86 -5.40 -6.01
CA VAL A 195 -1.04 -4.54 -4.82
C VAL A 195 -1.36 -5.39 -3.60
N MET A 196 -2.34 -6.29 -3.69
CA MET A 196 -2.74 -7.13 -2.56
C MET A 196 -1.60 -8.00 -2.08
N ARG A 197 -0.77 -8.55 -2.98
CA ARG A 197 0.43 -9.32 -2.60
C ARG A 197 1.43 -8.51 -1.76
N ARG A 198 1.56 -7.20 -2.03
CA ARG A 198 2.43 -6.31 -1.22
C ARG A 198 1.84 -6.02 0.16
N ILE A 199 0.52 -6.06 0.29
CA ILE A 199 -0.19 -5.78 1.54
C ILE A 199 -0.26 -7.03 2.43
N THR A 200 -0.63 -8.18 1.85
CA THR A 200 -0.81 -9.42 2.61
C THR A 200 0.52 -10.15 2.86
N GLY A 201 1.58 -9.80 2.12
CA GLY A 201 2.88 -10.47 2.21
C GLY A 201 2.77 -11.99 1.97
N LEU A 202 3.63 -12.75 2.65
CA LEU A 202 3.58 -14.21 2.74
C LEU A 202 2.43 -14.70 3.62
N ALA A 203 2.18 -14.00 4.73
CA ALA A 203 1.13 -14.31 5.69
C ALA A 203 0.78 -13.07 6.55
N CYS A 204 -0.44 -13.07 7.07
CA CYS A 204 -0.88 -12.15 8.12
C CYS A 204 -1.29 -12.99 9.35
N ILE A 205 -0.66 -12.73 10.49
CA ILE A 205 -0.95 -13.40 11.76
C ILE A 205 -1.86 -12.50 12.58
N ASN A 206 -3.03 -12.99 12.97
CA ASN A 206 -3.92 -12.27 13.88
C ASN A 206 -3.50 -12.56 15.33
N LEU A 207 -3.23 -11.50 16.08
CA LEU A 207 -2.73 -11.55 17.45
C LEU A 207 -3.67 -10.78 18.39
N PRO A 208 -4.49 -11.46 19.21
CA PRO A 208 -5.29 -10.79 20.22
C PRO A 208 -4.39 -10.30 21.36
N VAL A 209 -4.56 -9.05 21.79
CA VAL A 209 -3.77 -8.40 22.85
C VAL A 209 -4.67 -7.63 23.81
N ARG A 210 -4.29 -7.49 25.08
CA ARG A 210 -5.07 -6.70 26.06
C ARG A 210 -4.97 -5.21 25.79
N ASN A 211 -3.84 -4.77 25.24
CA ASN A 211 -3.57 -3.37 24.97
C ASN A 211 -2.59 -3.22 23.80
N VAL A 212 -3.09 -2.73 22.67
CA VAL A 212 -2.28 -2.61 21.44
C VAL A 212 -1.11 -1.66 21.59
N ASP A 213 -1.22 -0.62 22.43
CA ASP A 213 -0.14 0.35 22.66
C ASP A 213 1.02 -0.28 23.41
N VAL A 214 0.72 -1.09 24.43
CA VAL A 214 1.74 -1.80 25.23
C VAL A 214 2.39 -2.89 24.39
N SER A 215 1.60 -3.71 23.72
CA SER A 215 2.12 -4.85 22.97
C SER A 215 2.91 -4.40 21.75
N ALA A 216 2.41 -3.47 20.92
CA ALA A 216 3.14 -2.97 19.76
C ALA A 216 4.50 -2.37 20.16
N ARG A 217 4.54 -1.57 21.23
CA ARG A 217 5.79 -1.01 21.76
C ARG A 217 6.76 -2.10 22.21
N TRP A 218 6.27 -3.08 22.97
CA TRP A 218 7.08 -4.20 23.43
C TRP A 218 7.73 -4.95 22.26
N TYR A 219 6.95 -5.29 21.22
CA TYR A 219 7.49 -5.99 20.05
C TYR A 219 8.57 -5.16 19.33
N VAL A 220 8.36 -3.85 19.17
CA VAL A 220 9.35 -2.96 18.53
C VAL A 220 10.62 -2.84 19.36
N GLU A 221 10.50 -2.60 20.67
CA GLU A 221 11.64 -2.35 21.55
C GLU A 221 12.46 -3.62 21.85
N GLN A 222 11.77 -4.76 22.03
CA GLN A 222 12.39 -6.01 22.45
C GLN A 222 12.86 -6.85 21.26
N LEU A 223 12.08 -6.88 20.18
CA LEU A 223 12.33 -7.76 19.02
C LEU A 223 12.73 -7.00 17.75
N GLY A 224 12.81 -5.67 17.78
CA GLY A 224 13.26 -4.87 16.64
C GLY A 224 12.34 -4.96 15.41
N VAL A 225 11.07 -5.33 15.60
CA VAL A 225 10.11 -5.45 14.48
C VAL A 225 9.76 -4.07 13.93
N ILE A 226 9.27 -4.05 12.69
CA ILE A 226 8.89 -2.79 12.02
C ILE A 226 7.43 -2.46 12.34
N LEU A 227 7.16 -1.27 12.87
CA LEU A 227 5.79 -0.78 13.04
C LEU A 227 5.25 -0.22 11.72
N LEU A 228 4.28 -0.91 11.13
CA LEU A 228 3.66 -0.53 9.85
C LEU A 228 2.42 0.34 10.04
N ARG A 229 1.63 0.07 11.09
CA ARG A 229 0.50 0.91 11.50
C ARG A 229 0.58 1.14 13.01
N GLU A 230 0.59 2.42 13.39
CA GLU A 230 0.50 2.87 14.77
C GLU A 230 -0.77 2.36 15.46
N PRO A 231 -0.71 2.03 16.76
CA PRO A 231 -1.90 1.78 17.58
C PRO A 231 -2.96 2.87 17.35
N THR A 232 -4.10 2.46 16.81
CA THR A 232 -5.21 3.38 16.52
C THR A 232 -6.51 2.84 17.10
N ARG A 233 -7.26 3.70 17.80
CA ARG A 233 -8.56 3.37 18.42
C ARG A 233 -9.71 3.81 17.50
N PHE A 234 -10.74 2.98 17.42
CA PHE A 234 -11.97 3.19 16.64
C PHE A 234 -13.19 2.68 17.43
N GLU A 235 -14.40 2.93 16.93
CA GLU A 235 -15.67 2.59 17.63
C GLU A 235 -15.75 1.13 18.09
N GLN A 236 -15.09 0.21 17.39
CA GLN A 236 -15.17 -1.24 17.61
C GLN A 236 -13.86 -1.85 18.16
N GLY A 237 -12.93 -1.04 18.69
CA GLY A 237 -11.70 -1.54 19.32
C GLY A 237 -10.45 -0.77 18.92
N ALA A 238 -9.29 -1.41 19.02
CA ALA A 238 -8.02 -0.83 18.64
C ALA A 238 -7.16 -1.84 17.90
N ASN A 239 -6.33 -1.38 16.96
CA ASN A 239 -5.36 -2.24 16.29
C ASN A 239 -4.04 -1.57 15.94
N ALA A 240 -3.04 -2.41 15.72
CA ALA A 240 -1.73 -2.07 15.21
C ALA A 240 -1.27 -3.13 14.21
N ILE A 241 -0.36 -2.78 13.30
CA ILE A 241 0.26 -3.73 12.37
C ILE A 241 1.77 -3.64 12.52
N ILE A 242 2.41 -4.77 12.80
CA ILE A 242 3.88 -4.91 12.80
C ILE A 242 4.34 -5.85 11.68
N GLN A 243 5.63 -5.79 11.33
CA GLN A 243 6.28 -6.67 10.37
C GLN A 243 7.47 -7.39 10.98
N LEU A 244 7.53 -8.71 10.80
CA LEU A 244 8.65 -9.54 11.26
C LEU A 244 9.83 -9.45 10.29
N GLY A 245 10.60 -8.36 10.36
CA GLY A 245 11.70 -8.06 9.43
C GLY A 245 11.24 -7.38 8.13
N GLU A 246 12.18 -6.91 7.32
CA GLU A 246 11.91 -6.02 6.16
C GLU A 246 11.00 -6.64 5.08
N HIS A 247 11.05 -7.96 4.92
CA HIS A 247 10.25 -8.70 3.94
C HIS A 247 9.43 -9.84 4.56
N GLY A 248 9.32 -9.87 5.89
CA GLY A 248 8.62 -10.94 6.58
C GLY A 248 7.11 -10.73 6.66
N PRO A 249 6.40 -11.69 7.26
CA PRO A 249 4.95 -11.64 7.45
C PRO A 249 4.55 -10.46 8.34
N SER A 250 3.31 -10.03 8.17
CA SER A 250 2.69 -9.00 9.01
C SER A 250 1.95 -9.65 10.18
N VAL A 251 1.91 -8.96 11.32
CA VAL A 251 1.07 -9.33 12.46
C VAL A 251 0.07 -8.22 12.69
N LEU A 252 -1.22 -8.55 12.63
CA LEU A 252 -2.32 -7.66 12.98
C LEU A 252 -2.70 -7.88 14.44
N MET A 253 -2.37 -6.89 15.27
CA MET A 253 -2.75 -6.87 16.68
C MET A 253 -4.13 -6.25 16.84
N HIS A 254 -5.02 -6.89 17.59
CA HIS A 254 -6.35 -6.38 17.90
C HIS A 254 -6.62 -6.47 19.40
N GLU A 255 -7.19 -5.40 19.96
CA GLU A 255 -7.46 -5.31 21.39
C GLU A 255 -8.68 -6.17 21.77
N GLU A 256 -8.52 -7.11 22.70
CA GLU A 256 -9.58 -7.99 23.19
C GLU A 256 -9.55 -8.13 24.72
N GLU A 257 -10.74 -8.28 25.34
CA GLU A 257 -10.86 -8.48 26.79
C GLU A 257 -10.49 -9.92 27.23
N GLU A 258 -10.94 -10.92 26.48
CA GLU A 258 -10.68 -12.33 26.73
C GLU A 258 -9.60 -12.85 25.77
N LEU A 259 -8.39 -13.02 26.30
CA LEU A 259 -7.28 -13.56 25.51
C LEU A 259 -7.25 -15.08 25.47
N THR A 260 -6.92 -15.62 24.29
CA THR A 260 -6.41 -16.98 24.15
C THR A 260 -4.93 -16.91 23.77
N PRO A 261 -3.99 -17.25 24.67
CA PRO A 261 -2.57 -17.16 24.36
C PRO A 261 -2.19 -18.07 23.18
N LEU A 262 -1.33 -17.57 22.29
CA LEU A 262 -0.82 -18.26 21.10
C LEU A 262 0.25 -19.29 21.44
N HIS A 263 -0.18 -20.36 22.10
CA HIS A 263 0.61 -21.57 22.28
C HIS A 263 -0.28 -22.79 22.10
N PHE A 264 0.32 -23.92 21.76
CA PHE A 264 -0.33 -25.22 21.81
C PHE A 264 0.33 -26.10 22.86
N THR A 265 -0.33 -27.17 23.28
CA THR A 265 0.27 -28.11 24.23
C THR A 265 0.91 -29.27 23.46
N ARG A 266 2.21 -29.49 23.65
CA ARG A 266 2.94 -30.67 23.13
C ARG A 266 3.50 -31.46 24.30
N ASN A 267 3.07 -32.73 24.44
CA ASN A 267 3.48 -33.61 25.54
C ASN A 267 3.22 -33.01 26.94
N GLY A 268 2.09 -32.33 27.12
CA GLY A 268 1.73 -31.69 28.40
C GLY A 268 2.50 -30.41 28.73
N LYS A 269 3.32 -29.88 27.80
CA LYS A 269 4.04 -28.62 27.95
C LYS A 269 3.56 -27.59 26.93
N PRO A 270 3.45 -26.29 27.30
CA PRO A 270 3.24 -25.21 26.34
C PRO A 270 4.36 -25.21 25.29
N ALA A 271 3.98 -25.10 24.02
CA ALA A 271 4.85 -24.97 22.87
C ALA A 271 4.36 -23.77 22.03
N PRO A 272 5.25 -22.86 21.63
CA PRO A 272 4.86 -21.65 20.91
C PRO A 272 4.46 -21.93 19.46
N ILE A 273 3.68 -21.02 18.88
CA ILE A 273 3.15 -21.17 17.51
C ILE A 273 4.17 -20.76 16.45
N PHE A 274 5.13 -19.90 16.78
CA PHE A 274 6.20 -19.48 15.87
C PHE A 274 7.54 -19.28 16.61
N GLU A 275 8.62 -19.41 15.84
CA GLU A 275 10.00 -19.28 16.32
C GLU A 275 10.70 -18.17 15.54
N LEU A 276 11.53 -17.40 16.23
CA LEU A 276 12.43 -16.40 15.63
C LEU A 276 13.87 -16.91 15.73
N ARG A 277 14.71 -16.49 14.78
CA ARG A 277 16.12 -16.88 14.73
C ARG A 277 17.04 -15.71 15.01
N THR A 278 18.15 -16.00 15.67
CA THR A 278 19.23 -15.04 15.97
C THR A 278 20.58 -15.70 15.74
N ASP A 279 21.59 -14.92 15.36
CA ASP A 279 22.95 -15.46 15.17
C ASP A 279 23.67 -15.73 16.50
N ASP A 280 23.21 -15.12 17.60
CA ASP A 280 23.75 -15.30 18.96
C ASP A 280 22.61 -15.28 19.98
N ALA A 281 22.19 -16.47 20.42
CA ALA A 281 21.09 -16.62 21.38
C ALA A 281 21.45 -16.14 22.78
N ASP A 282 22.72 -16.23 23.19
CA ASP A 282 23.14 -15.85 24.54
C ASP A 282 23.20 -14.33 24.70
N ALA A 283 23.74 -13.63 23.69
CA ALA A 283 23.75 -12.18 23.66
C ALA A 283 22.33 -11.60 23.62
N PHE A 284 21.44 -12.18 22.79
CA PHE A 284 20.06 -11.71 22.71
C PHE A 284 19.27 -12.01 23.99
N TYR A 285 19.50 -13.16 24.64
CA TYR A 285 18.94 -13.47 25.95
C TYR A 285 19.35 -12.44 27.01
N ALA A 286 20.62 -12.06 27.05
CA ALA A 286 21.13 -11.05 27.99
C ALA A 286 20.51 -9.67 27.73
N GLN A 287 20.42 -9.26 26.46
CA GLN A 287 19.76 -8.02 26.06
C GLN A 287 18.30 -7.97 26.53
N LEU A 288 17.53 -9.04 26.29
CA LEU A 288 16.13 -9.11 26.71
C LEU A 288 15.96 -9.03 28.23
N LEU A 289 16.85 -9.66 29.00
CA LEU A 289 16.85 -9.54 30.46
C LEU A 289 17.15 -8.12 30.93
N GLU A 290 18.14 -7.45 30.33
CA GLU A 290 18.47 -6.05 30.65
C GLU A 290 17.32 -5.10 30.32
N GLN A 291 16.59 -5.37 29.25
CA GLN A 291 15.41 -4.63 28.83
C GLN A 291 14.13 -4.99 29.65
N GLY A 292 14.22 -5.93 30.58
CA GLY A 292 13.14 -6.31 31.48
C GLY A 292 12.10 -7.27 30.89
N ALA A 293 12.39 -7.93 29.77
CA ALA A 293 11.50 -8.94 29.20
C ALA A 293 11.43 -10.20 30.06
N THR A 294 10.28 -10.88 30.04
CA THR A 294 10.11 -12.16 30.71
C THR A 294 10.62 -13.28 29.82
N VAL A 295 11.77 -13.86 30.19
CA VAL A 295 12.36 -15.00 29.48
C VAL A 295 12.36 -16.25 30.35
N THR A 296 12.14 -17.41 29.74
CA THR A 296 12.07 -18.71 30.42
C THR A 296 12.80 -19.78 29.63
N ASN A 297 13.08 -20.91 30.29
CA ASN A 297 13.43 -22.17 29.62
C ASN A 297 14.62 -22.05 28.65
N ARG A 298 15.82 -21.80 29.18
CA ARG A 298 17.07 -21.79 28.39
C ARG A 298 17.57 -23.22 28.21
N TYR A 299 17.79 -23.61 26.96
CA TYR A 299 18.24 -24.95 26.59
C TYR A 299 19.44 -24.87 25.65
N ASP A 300 20.26 -25.91 25.68
CA ASP A 300 21.38 -26.15 24.78
C ASP A 300 21.43 -27.66 24.51
N ASN A 301 20.71 -28.08 23.48
CA ASN A 301 20.46 -29.49 23.21
C ASN A 301 20.76 -29.80 21.75
N ALA A 302 21.71 -30.70 21.48
CA ALA A 302 21.86 -31.27 20.13
C ALA A 302 20.62 -32.12 19.78
N PRO A 303 20.04 -32.02 18.56
CA PRO A 303 20.49 -31.26 17.39
C PRO A 303 19.87 -29.86 17.25
N CYS A 304 19.08 -29.40 18.22
CA CYS A 304 18.26 -28.19 18.14
C CYS A 304 19.04 -26.88 18.41
N GLY A 305 20.29 -26.96 18.87
CA GLY A 305 21.10 -25.79 19.22
C GLY A 305 20.63 -25.12 20.51
N LYS A 306 21.05 -23.86 20.72
CA LYS A 306 20.58 -23.05 21.85
C LYS A 306 19.22 -22.45 21.52
N TYR A 307 18.32 -22.50 22.49
CA TYR A 307 17.04 -21.83 22.37
C TYR A 307 16.50 -21.44 23.74
N PHE A 308 15.61 -20.45 23.74
CA PHE A 308 14.87 -20.03 24.93
C PHE A 308 13.50 -19.50 24.55
N HIS A 309 12.64 -19.27 25.54
CA HIS A 309 11.32 -18.68 25.32
C HIS A 309 11.26 -17.27 25.88
N VAL A 310 10.69 -16.34 25.11
CA VAL A 310 10.32 -15.01 25.56
C VAL A 310 8.79 -14.92 25.61
N HIS A 311 8.28 -14.22 26.63
CA HIS A 311 6.87 -13.96 26.83
C HIS A 311 6.59 -12.49 26.53
N ASP A 312 5.60 -12.25 25.69
CA ASP A 312 5.08 -10.91 25.44
C ASP A 312 4.19 -10.43 26.62
N PRO A 313 3.71 -9.17 26.61
CA PRO A 313 2.86 -8.63 27.69
C PRO A 313 1.53 -9.38 27.88
N ASP A 314 1.11 -10.14 26.88
CA ASP A 314 -0.16 -10.85 26.83
C ASP A 314 -0.01 -12.33 27.20
N GLY A 315 1.21 -12.79 27.47
CA GLY A 315 1.53 -14.17 27.84
C GLY A 315 1.66 -15.11 26.64
N ASN A 316 1.78 -14.58 25.42
CA ASN A 316 2.14 -15.36 24.25
C ASN A 316 3.61 -15.78 24.36
N VAL A 317 3.86 -17.04 24.02
CA VAL A 317 5.21 -17.62 24.06
C VAL A 317 5.81 -17.54 22.66
N ILE A 318 7.05 -17.10 22.57
CA ILE A 318 7.84 -17.04 21.33
C ILE A 318 9.14 -17.80 21.58
N THR A 319 9.50 -18.78 20.75
CA THR A 319 10.84 -19.39 20.82
C THR A 319 11.84 -18.50 20.10
N ILE A 320 12.98 -18.26 20.72
CA ILE A 320 14.18 -17.78 20.05
C ILE A 320 15.14 -18.96 19.88
N VAL A 321 15.62 -19.19 18.66
CA VAL A 321 16.57 -20.26 18.31
C VAL A 321 17.82 -19.65 17.69
N GLU A 322 18.99 -20.22 18.00
CA GLU A 322 20.26 -19.97 17.30
C GLU A 322 20.34 -20.75 15.97
#